data_AF-A0A1T4KFN0-F1
#
_entry.id   AF-A0A1T4KFN0-F1
#
_cell.length_a   1.000
_cell.length_b   1.000
_cell.length_c   1.000
_cell.angle_alpha   90.00
_cell.angle_beta   90.00
_cell.angle_gamma   90.00
#
_symmetry.space_group_name_H-M   'P 1'
#
loop_
_entity.id
_entity.type
_entity.pdbx_description
1 polymer ?
#
loop_
_entity_poly.entity_id
_entity_poly.type
_entity_poly.pdbx_seq_one_letter_code
_entity_poly.pdbx_strand_id
1 'polypeptide(L)'
;MSLEKKLKDQVKKKIKGQIRTKIKKEIINVVKEAEFPVEDLEVLFNLFPEGRDTVYKISSFEFTVGEAEKLLENDDFPFKNPEEIANVILERLEI
;
A
#
# COMPACT_ATOMS: atom_id res chain seq x y z
N MET A 1 -22.19 -12.24 -22.41
CA MET A 1 -21.77 -11.23 -21.42
C MET A 1 -22.35 -9.87 -21.82
N SER A 2 -23.19 -9.24 -20.98
CA SER A 2 -23.89 -7.98 -21.29
C SER A 2 -22.95 -6.78 -21.38
N LEU A 3 -23.30 -5.77 -22.21
CA LEU A 3 -22.55 -4.52 -22.40
C LEU A 3 -22.37 -3.75 -21.08
N GLU A 4 -23.40 -3.77 -20.23
CA GLU A 4 -23.35 -3.15 -18.89
C GLU A 4 -22.30 -3.80 -17.99
N LYS A 5 -22.16 -5.13 -18.06
CA LYS A 5 -21.14 -5.85 -17.28
C LYS A 5 -19.73 -5.46 -17.75
N LYS A 6 -19.51 -5.42 -19.06
CA LYS A 6 -18.22 -4.99 -19.65
C LYS A 6 -17.84 -3.57 -19.20
N LEU A 7 -18.80 -2.64 -19.20
CA LEU A 7 -18.57 -1.26 -18.76
C LEU A 7 -18.21 -1.20 -17.26
N LYS A 8 -18.95 -1.90 -16.40
CA LYS A 8 -18.67 -1.99 -14.96
C LYS A 8 -17.29 -2.57 -14.67
N ASP A 9 -16.91 -3.65 -15.35
CA ASP A 9 -15.60 -4.28 -15.20
C ASP A 9 -14.46 -3.33 -15.62
N GLN A 10 -14.64 -2.60 -16.73
CA GLN A 10 -13.65 -1.65 -17.23
C GLN A 10 -13.48 -0.44 -16.29
N VAL A 11 -14.59 0.11 -15.77
CA VAL A 11 -14.59 1.20 -14.79
C VAL A 11 -13.91 0.74 -13.49
N LYS A 12 -14.26 -0.46 -12.98
CA LYS A 12 -13.63 -1.04 -11.78
C LYS A 12 -12.13 -1.19 -11.94
N LYS A 13 -11.66 -1.72 -13.08
CA LYS A 13 -10.22 -1.86 -13.37
C LYS A 13 -9.50 -0.50 -13.42
N LYS A 14 -10.13 0.52 -14.01
CA LYS A 14 -9.57 1.87 -14.09
C LYS A 14 -9.46 2.53 -12.71
N ILE A 15 -10.52 2.43 -11.89
CA ILE A 15 -10.52 2.97 -10.52
C ILE A 15 -9.46 2.26 -9.68
N LYS A 16 -9.39 0.92 -9.75
CA LYS A 16 -8.39 0.10 -9.07
C LYS A 16 -6.96 0.55 -9.38
N GLY A 17 -6.61 0.72 -10.66
CA GLY A 17 -5.28 1.21 -11.05
C GLY A 17 -4.96 2.63 -10.58
N GLN A 18 -5.95 3.52 -10.51
CA GLN A 18 -5.75 4.87 -9.96
C GLN A 18 -5.50 4.84 -8.45
N ILE A 19 -6.24 4.00 -7.71
CA ILE A 19 -6.05 3.80 -6.26
C ILE A 19 -4.64 3.26 -6.00
N ARG A 20 -4.24 2.18 -6.70
CA ARG A 20 -2.89 1.60 -6.58
C ARG A 20 -1.79 2.63 -6.80
N THR A 21 -1.93 3.47 -7.83
CA THR A 21 -0.92 4.50 -8.15
C THR A 21 -0.84 5.59 -7.07
N LYS A 22 -1.98 6.02 -6.51
CA LYS A 22 -1.99 7.02 -5.45
C LYS A 22 -1.40 6.48 -4.15
N ILE A 23 -1.81 5.29 -3.71
CA ILE A 23 -1.28 4.65 -2.51
C ILE A 23 0.23 4.43 -2.65
N LYS A 24 0.71 3.98 -3.82
CA LYS A 24 2.14 3.83 -4.09
C LYS A 24 2.92 5.12 -3.80
N LYS A 25 2.40 6.26 -4.29
CA LYS A 25 3.05 7.57 -4.11
C LYS A 25 3.05 8.00 -2.65
N GLU A 26 1.93 7.81 -1.94
CA GLU A 26 1.83 8.15 -0.52
C GLU A 26 2.80 7.33 0.33
N ILE A 27 2.86 6.01 0.13
CA ILE A 27 3.80 5.14 0.86
C ILE A 27 5.24 5.59 0.60
N ILE A 28 5.62 5.77 -0.68
CA ILE A 28 6.97 6.24 -1.03
C ILE A 28 7.25 7.59 -0.36
N ASN A 29 6.30 8.53 -0.38
CA ASN A 29 6.50 9.84 0.23
C ASN A 29 6.72 9.79 1.74
N VAL A 30 6.05 8.87 2.43
CA VAL A 30 6.21 8.68 3.88
C VAL A 30 7.57 8.07 4.20
N VAL A 31 7.98 7.03 3.47
CA VAL A 31 9.21 6.29 3.80
C VAL A 31 10.45 6.78 3.04
N LYS A 32 10.35 7.85 2.23
CA LYS A 32 11.49 8.36 1.42
C LYS A 32 12.67 8.84 2.25
N GLU A 33 12.43 9.28 3.49
CA GLU A 33 13.46 9.80 4.41
C GLU A 33 13.88 8.75 5.45
N ALA A 34 13.39 7.51 5.33
CA ALA A 34 13.77 6.41 6.18
C ALA A 34 15.23 6.01 5.95
N GLU A 35 15.87 5.50 7.01
CA GLU A 35 17.14 4.81 6.87
C GLU A 35 16.90 3.39 6.32
N PHE A 36 17.65 3.03 5.29
CA PHE A 36 17.58 1.72 4.65
C PHE A 36 18.88 0.94 4.91
N PRO A 37 18.81 -0.39 5.05
CA PRO A 37 17.60 -1.23 4.98
C PRO A 37 16.64 -1.06 6.16
N VAL A 38 15.35 -1.24 5.90
CA VAL A 38 14.33 -1.42 6.95
C VAL A 38 14.30 -2.91 7.28
N GLU A 39 14.73 -3.25 8.49
CA GLU A 39 15.03 -4.62 8.90
C GLU A 39 13.80 -5.39 9.42
N ASP A 40 12.77 -4.71 9.92
CA ASP A 40 11.60 -5.35 10.51
C ASP A 40 10.33 -4.48 10.47
N LEU A 41 9.21 -5.10 10.83
CA LEU A 41 7.88 -4.46 10.86
C LEU A 41 7.84 -3.24 11.79
N GLU A 42 8.49 -3.31 12.94
CA GLU A 42 8.43 -2.25 13.94
C GLU A 42 9.16 -1.00 13.45
N VAL A 43 10.34 -1.17 12.85
CA VAL A 43 11.07 -0.10 12.16
C VAL A 43 10.21 0.48 11.03
N LEU A 44 9.62 -0.36 10.18
CA LEU A 44 8.77 0.09 9.07
C LEU A 44 7.60 0.95 9.53
N PHE A 45 6.85 0.48 10.53
CA PHE A 45 5.64 1.18 10.95
C PHE A 45 5.91 2.43 11.78
N ASN A 46 7.06 2.52 12.44
CA ASN A 46 7.48 3.75 13.10
C ASN A 46 7.82 4.89 12.11
N LEU A 47 7.93 4.62 10.81
CA LEU A 47 8.09 5.65 9.78
C LEU A 47 6.80 6.43 9.48
N PHE A 48 5.65 5.91 9.89
CA PHE A 48 4.36 6.54 9.62
C PHE A 48 3.98 7.55 10.72
N PRO A 49 3.34 8.69 10.39
CA PRO A 49 3.08 9.76 11.36
C PRO A 49 2.31 9.35 12.62
N GLU A 50 1.34 8.44 12.48
CA GLU A 50 0.55 7.86 13.57
C GLU A 50 0.85 6.36 13.75
N GLY A 51 1.99 5.91 13.23
CA GLY A 51 2.35 4.49 13.21
C GLY A 51 1.26 3.64 12.54
N ARG A 52 0.85 2.58 13.25
CA ARG A 52 -0.18 1.62 12.80
C ARG A 52 -1.58 2.23 12.67
N ASP A 53 -1.86 3.31 13.39
CA ASP A 53 -3.15 4.01 13.35
C ASP A 53 -3.28 4.94 12.14
N THR A 54 -2.21 5.12 11.36
CA THR A 54 -2.24 5.93 10.14
C THR A 54 -3.29 5.38 9.16
N VAL A 55 -4.29 6.20 8.83
CA VAL A 55 -5.38 5.86 7.90
C VAL A 55 -5.10 6.45 6.52
N TYR A 56 -5.19 5.62 5.47
CA TYR A 56 -5.20 6.09 4.09
C TYR A 56 -6.59 5.94 3.48
N LYS A 57 -7.18 7.07 3.07
CA LYS A 57 -8.50 7.12 2.44
C LYS A 57 -8.41 7.65 1.02
N ILE A 58 -8.65 6.79 0.04
CA ILE A 58 -8.60 7.11 -1.38
C ILE A 58 -9.90 6.67 -2.06
N SER A 59 -10.76 7.66 -2.36
CA SER A 59 -12.06 7.45 -3.01
C SER A 59 -12.92 6.43 -2.24
N SER A 60 -13.04 5.20 -2.74
CA SER A 60 -13.83 4.12 -2.13
C SER A 60 -12.98 3.06 -1.43
N PHE A 61 -11.68 3.33 -1.22
CA PHE A 61 -10.74 2.44 -0.56
C PHE A 61 -10.19 3.14 0.68
N GLU A 62 -10.29 2.47 1.82
CA GLU A 62 -9.84 2.96 3.12
C GLU A 62 -9.18 1.80 3.83
N PHE A 63 -7.98 2.01 4.34
CA PHE A 63 -7.25 1.02 5.12
C PHE A 63 -6.35 1.74 6.13
N THR A 64 -6.06 1.04 7.22
CA THR A 64 -5.06 1.42 8.21
C THR A 64 -3.72 0.76 7.90
N VAL A 65 -2.65 1.40 8.32
CA VAL A 65 -1.31 0.83 8.24
C VAL A 65 -1.20 -0.48 9.04
N GLY A 66 -1.88 -0.59 10.19
CA GLY A 66 -1.97 -1.84 10.95
C GLY A 66 -2.76 -2.96 10.25
N GLU A 67 -3.67 -2.65 9.32
CA GLU A 67 -4.27 -3.68 8.45
C GLU A 67 -3.28 -4.19 7.41
N ALA A 68 -2.41 -3.31 6.88
CA ALA A 68 -1.34 -3.72 5.98
C ALA A 68 -0.28 -4.59 6.70
N GLU A 69 0.05 -4.28 7.97
CA GLU A 69 0.96 -5.07 8.81
C GLU A 69 0.58 -6.55 8.86
N LYS A 70 -0.71 -6.85 9.05
CA LYS A 70 -1.20 -8.23 9.16
C LYS A 70 -1.00 -9.06 7.89
N LEU A 71 -0.68 -8.40 6.78
CA LEU A 71 -0.47 -9.04 5.49
C LEU A 71 1.02 -9.15 5.13
N LEU A 72 1.91 -8.50 5.88
CA LEU A 72 3.35 -8.61 5.71
C LEU A 72 3.88 -9.80 6.50
N GLU A 73 4.91 -10.43 5.94
CA GLU A 73 5.60 -11.58 6.53
C GLU A 73 7.04 -11.18 6.88
N ASN A 74 7.64 -11.84 7.87
CA ASN A 74 9.03 -11.55 8.24
C ASN A 74 10.01 -11.77 7.06
N ASP A 75 9.67 -12.66 6.11
CA ASP A 75 10.47 -12.92 4.92
C ASP A 75 10.42 -11.79 3.88
N ASP A 76 9.51 -10.81 4.03
CA ASP A 76 9.49 -9.61 3.18
C ASP A 76 10.67 -8.66 3.52
N PHE A 77 11.32 -8.85 4.67
CA PHE A 77 12.43 -8.04 5.15
C PHE A 77 13.79 -8.65 4.80
N PRO A 78 14.85 -7.84 4.67
CA PRO A 78 14.85 -6.37 4.78
C PRO A 78 14.38 -5.68 3.49
N PHE A 79 13.64 -4.58 3.64
CA PHE A 79 13.35 -3.68 2.52
C PHE A 79 14.52 -2.75 2.25
N LYS A 80 14.92 -2.61 0.99
CA LYS A 80 16.13 -1.86 0.61
C LYS A 80 15.86 -0.45 0.12
N ASN A 81 14.60 -0.15 -0.23
CA ASN A 81 14.20 1.15 -0.75
C ASN A 81 12.69 1.37 -0.57
N PRO A 82 12.20 2.62 -0.72
CA PRO A 82 10.78 2.94 -0.61
C PRO A 82 9.87 2.20 -1.59
N GLU A 83 10.40 1.84 -2.76
CA GLU A 83 9.62 1.25 -3.84
C GLU A 83 9.31 -0.22 -3.57
N GLU A 84 10.23 -0.96 -2.95
CA GLU A 84 10.01 -2.32 -2.47
C GLU A 84 8.88 -2.37 -1.44
N ILE A 85 8.93 -1.50 -0.41
CA ILE A 85 7.87 -1.37 0.60
C ILE A 85 6.52 -1.13 -0.08
N ALA A 86 6.45 -0.12 -0.95
CA ALA A 86 5.21 0.23 -1.60
C ALA A 86 4.69 -0.89 -2.51
N ASN A 87 5.57 -1.59 -3.23
CA ASN A 87 5.15 -2.69 -4.09
C ASN A 87 4.58 -3.86 -3.30
N VAL A 88 5.25 -4.27 -2.21
CA VAL A 88 4.79 -5.39 -1.38
C VAL A 88 3.46 -5.05 -0.71
N ILE A 89 3.33 -3.88 -0.08
CA ILE A 89 2.05 -3.47 0.55
C ILE A 89 0.91 -3.48 -0.47
N LEU A 90 1.13 -2.97 -1.69
CA LEU A 90 0.09 -2.96 -2.73
C LEU A 90 -0.25 -4.35 -3.27
N GLU A 91 0.73 -5.27 -3.31
CA GLU A 91 0.50 -6.66 -3.67
C GLU A 91 -0.35 -7.37 -2.62
N ARG A 92 -0.01 -7.20 -1.35
CA ARG A 92 -0.73 -7.78 -0.22
C ARG A 92 -2.16 -7.23 -0.07
N LEU A 93 -2.38 -5.95 -0.36
CA LEU A 93 -3.72 -5.32 -0.39
C LEU A 93 -4.56 -5.76 -1.61
N GLU A 94 -4.00 -6.55 -2.53
CA GLU A 94 -4.63 -7.03 -3.76
C GLU A 94 -5.26 -5.92 -4.63
N ILE A 95 -4.69 -4.71 -4.60
CA ILE A 95 -5.20 -3.52 -5.31
C ILE A 95 -4.46 -3.17 -6.59
#